data_AF-A0A1W9W7X2-F1
#
_entry.id   AF-A0A1W9W7X2-F1
#
_cell.length_a   1.000
_cell.length_b   1.000
_cell.length_c   1.000
_cell.angle_alpha   90.00
_cell.angle_beta   90.00
_cell.angle_gamma   90.00
#
_symmetry.space_group_name_H-M   'P 1'
#
loop_
_entity.id
_entity.type
_entity.pdbx_description
1 polymer ?
#
loop_
_entity_poly.entity_id
_entity_poly.type
_entity_poly.pdbx_seq_one_letter_code
_entity_poly.pdbx_strand_id
1 'polypeptide(L)'
;MSNGNDFWIAGLFHAEGALPDEKAAKFWLVKFPRGLRTDGRNQQVLRNEAAYLEVARDFGIRTGEPLVYEEGVLFVPRFDRDVLNGRVERMGMNSLYALADIPGFGAAVHHDVYCRALARVASNPAGELREYILRDILNLALRNTDNHGRNGAVLRTGAQTSLSPLFDFAPMFLDPEGIGRVSRWDNERPGSQPEWGVICEKFKHLVPPGETRNWLADLSREVLRLP
;
A
#
# COMPACT_ATOMS: atom_id res chain seq x y z
N MET A 1 14.14 -41.63 -8.14
CA MET A 1 12.99 -41.32 -7.29
C MET A 1 13.20 -39.95 -6.65
N SER A 2 12.53 -38.93 -7.16
CA SER A 2 11.88 -37.86 -6.39
C SER A 2 11.13 -36.99 -7.40
N ASN A 3 9.81 -37.11 -7.36
CA ASN A 3 8.88 -36.37 -8.18
C ASN A 3 8.92 -34.89 -7.79
N GLY A 4 9.24 -34.01 -8.74
CA GLY A 4 8.90 -32.59 -8.69
C GLY A 4 7.91 -32.34 -9.81
N ASN A 5 6.63 -32.14 -9.48
CA ASN A 5 5.63 -31.72 -10.44
C ASN A 5 5.97 -30.31 -10.91
N ASP A 6 6.58 -30.21 -12.10
CA ASP A 6 6.67 -28.96 -12.86
C ASP A 6 5.28 -28.59 -13.37
N PHE A 7 4.51 -27.89 -12.54
CA PHE A 7 3.28 -27.21 -12.94
C PHE A 7 3.63 -25.89 -13.67
N TRP A 8 4.18 -25.97 -14.87
CA TRP A 8 4.36 -24.80 -15.74
C TRP A 8 4.07 -25.16 -17.19
N ILE A 9 2.79 -25.23 -17.57
CA ILE A 9 2.43 -25.37 -18.97
C ILE A 9 2.61 -23.99 -19.64
N ALA A 10 3.78 -23.82 -20.27
CA ALA A 10 4.30 -22.75 -21.14
C ALA A 10 4.76 -21.39 -20.54
N GLY A 11 4.31 -20.96 -19.36
CA GLY A 11 5.04 -20.01 -18.46
C GLY A 11 5.51 -18.62 -18.95
N LEU A 12 5.08 -18.11 -20.10
CA LEU A 12 5.55 -16.82 -20.65
C LEU A 12 4.82 -15.59 -20.08
N PHE A 13 5.50 -14.45 -20.03
CA PHE A 13 4.90 -13.14 -19.74
C PHE A 13 4.35 -12.49 -21.02
N HIS A 14 3.13 -11.96 -20.93
CA HIS A 14 2.47 -11.24 -22.02
C HIS A 14 1.95 -9.89 -21.52
N ALA A 15 1.90 -8.89 -22.39
CA ALA A 15 1.24 -7.62 -22.09
C ALA A 15 -0.24 -7.86 -21.78
N GLU A 16 -0.81 -7.07 -20.85
CA GLU A 16 -2.23 -7.19 -20.50
C GLU A 16 -3.10 -6.95 -21.74
N GLY A 17 -4.05 -7.86 -21.99
CA GLY A 17 -4.91 -7.85 -23.18
C GLY A 17 -4.35 -8.55 -24.42
N ALA A 18 -3.09 -9.02 -24.39
CA ALA A 18 -2.50 -9.77 -25.51
C ALA A 18 -2.95 -11.24 -25.57
N LEU A 19 -3.50 -11.77 -24.47
CA LEU A 19 -4.05 -13.12 -24.38
C LEU A 19 -5.55 -13.06 -24.04
N PRO A 20 -6.36 -14.01 -24.55
CA PRO A 20 -7.68 -14.27 -24.01
C PRO A 20 -7.63 -14.59 -22.51
N ASP A 21 -8.65 -14.19 -21.77
CA ASP A 21 -8.74 -14.37 -20.31
C ASP A 21 -8.62 -15.85 -19.91
N GLU A 22 -9.11 -16.79 -20.73
CA GLU A 22 -9.06 -18.22 -20.41
C GLU A 22 -7.63 -18.79 -20.44
N LYS A 23 -6.69 -18.06 -21.03
CA LYS A 23 -5.26 -18.42 -21.09
C LYS A 23 -4.42 -17.68 -20.04
N ALA A 24 -4.99 -16.71 -19.34
CA ALA A 24 -4.28 -15.97 -18.32
C ALA A 24 -4.23 -16.78 -17.02
N ALA A 25 -3.02 -17.06 -16.53
CA ALA A 25 -2.84 -17.79 -15.27
C ALA A 25 -2.66 -16.86 -14.05
N LYS A 26 -2.01 -15.70 -14.25
CA LYS A 26 -1.73 -14.72 -13.21
C LYS A 26 -1.43 -13.36 -13.82
N PHE A 27 -1.71 -12.30 -13.06
CA PHE A 27 -1.44 -10.93 -13.45
C PHE A 27 -0.37 -10.31 -12.57
N TRP A 28 0.57 -9.61 -13.21
CA TRP A 28 1.71 -8.99 -12.55
C TRP A 28 1.83 -7.54 -13.00
N LEU A 29 2.27 -6.67 -12.09
CA LEU A 29 2.94 -5.43 -12.44
C LEU A 29 4.45 -5.68 -12.38
N VAL A 30 5.16 -5.25 -13.42
CA VAL A 30 6.61 -5.36 -13.51
C VAL A 30 7.20 -3.98 -13.28
N LYS A 31 7.94 -3.81 -12.18
CA LYS A 31 8.59 -2.56 -11.81
C LYS A 31 10.09 -2.61 -12.10
N PHE A 32 10.58 -1.50 -12.63
CA PHE A 32 12.00 -1.23 -12.84
C PHE A 32 12.44 -0.09 -11.91
N PRO A 33 13.75 0.11 -11.71
CA PRO A 33 14.22 1.22 -10.90
C PRO A 33 13.72 2.55 -11.48
N ARG A 34 13.31 3.48 -10.60
CA ARG A 34 12.74 4.77 -11.02
C ARG A 34 13.71 5.61 -11.86
N GLY A 35 14.97 5.65 -11.45
CA GLY A 35 16.05 6.35 -12.15
C GLY A 35 16.99 5.40 -12.89
N LEU A 36 18.21 5.88 -13.14
CA LEU A 36 19.25 5.10 -13.84
C LEU A 36 19.51 3.75 -13.15
N ARG A 37 19.44 2.67 -13.93
CA ARG A 37 19.69 1.29 -13.45
C ARG A 37 21.09 1.09 -12.89
N THR A 38 22.05 1.92 -13.30
CA THR A 38 23.45 1.90 -12.86
C THR A 38 23.66 2.58 -11.51
N ASP A 39 22.68 3.34 -11.01
CA ASP A 39 22.73 3.90 -9.66
C ASP A 39 22.30 2.81 -8.65
N GLY A 40 23.22 2.44 -7.77
CA GLY A 40 22.98 1.42 -6.74
C GLY A 40 21.85 1.78 -5.77
N ARG A 41 21.57 3.07 -5.54
CA ARG A 41 20.46 3.51 -4.67
C ARG A 41 19.09 3.23 -5.30
N ASN A 42 18.94 3.47 -6.60
CA ASN A 42 17.71 3.16 -7.33
C ASN A 42 17.40 1.65 -7.27
N GLN A 43 18.43 0.81 -7.42
CA GLN A 43 18.29 -0.64 -7.27
C GLN A 43 17.95 -1.05 -5.83
N GLN A 44 18.56 -0.39 -4.85
CA GLN A 44 18.33 -0.67 -3.44
C GLN A 44 16.90 -0.34 -3.01
N VAL A 45 16.34 0.79 -3.45
CA VAL A 45 14.94 1.15 -3.21
C VAL A 45 14.00 0.08 -3.78
N LEU A 46 14.20 -0.29 -5.06
CA LEU A 46 13.38 -1.30 -5.73
C LEU A 46 13.47 -2.66 -5.04
N ARG A 47 14.68 -3.13 -4.72
CA ARG A 47 14.92 -4.42 -4.05
C ARG A 47 14.25 -4.47 -2.68
N ASN A 48 14.33 -3.37 -1.94
CA ASN A 48 13.82 -3.32 -0.57
C ASN A 48 12.30 -3.20 -0.50
N GLU A 49 11.58 -2.85 -1.57
CA GLU A 49 10.11 -2.82 -1.59
C GLU A 49 9.52 -4.20 -1.20
N ALA A 50 10.13 -5.30 -1.64
CA ALA A 50 9.70 -6.64 -1.26
C ALA A 50 9.82 -6.88 0.26
N ALA A 51 10.99 -6.59 0.84
CA ALA A 51 11.22 -6.75 2.27
C ALA A 51 10.36 -5.80 3.11
N TYR A 52 10.11 -4.58 2.62
CA TYR A 52 9.23 -3.60 3.28
C TYR A 52 7.78 -4.10 3.34
N LEU A 53 7.30 -4.75 2.28
CA LEU A 53 5.98 -5.36 2.29
C LEU A 53 5.88 -6.50 3.32
N GLU A 54 6.93 -7.33 3.48
CA GLU A 54 6.98 -8.37 4.51
C GLU A 54 6.95 -7.78 5.93
N VAL A 55 7.71 -6.72 6.19
CA VAL A 55 7.66 -6.02 7.50
C VAL A 55 6.25 -5.47 7.75
N ALA A 56 5.60 -4.89 6.74
CA ALA A 56 4.22 -4.42 6.88
C ALA A 56 3.24 -5.56 7.16
N ARG A 57 3.41 -6.72 6.52
CA ARG A 57 2.60 -7.92 6.74
C ARG A 57 2.76 -8.44 8.17
N ASP A 58 3.98 -8.55 8.66
CA ASP A 58 4.27 -8.99 10.02
C ASP A 58 3.74 -8.00 11.08
N PHE A 59 3.74 -6.71 10.76
CA PHE A 59 3.11 -5.66 11.58
C PHE A 59 1.57 -5.71 11.58
N GLY A 60 0.96 -6.52 10.71
CA GLY A 60 -0.49 -6.71 10.64
C GLY A 60 -1.21 -5.78 9.66
N ILE A 61 -0.50 -5.12 8.74
CA ILE A 61 -1.13 -4.41 7.61
C ILE A 61 -1.75 -5.39 6.63
N ARG A 62 -2.88 -4.99 6.03
CA ARG A 62 -3.44 -5.70 4.87
C ARG A 62 -2.48 -5.58 3.69
N THR A 63 -1.81 -6.67 3.35
CA THR A 63 -0.86 -6.76 2.22
C THR A 63 -1.34 -7.76 1.17
N GLY A 64 -0.80 -7.64 -0.03
CA GLY A 64 -1.06 -8.59 -1.12
C GLY A 64 -0.18 -9.83 -0.99
N GLU A 65 -0.09 -10.60 -2.07
CA GLU A 65 0.91 -11.66 -2.18
C GLU A 65 2.35 -11.11 -2.06
N PRO A 66 3.33 -11.92 -1.65
CA PRO A 66 4.74 -11.53 -1.63
C PRO A 66 5.24 -11.02 -2.99
N LEU A 67 6.09 -9.99 -2.96
CA LEU A 67 6.73 -9.46 -4.16
C LEU A 67 7.97 -10.30 -4.48
N VAL A 68 8.25 -10.49 -5.77
CA VAL A 68 9.42 -11.25 -6.23
C VAL A 68 10.42 -10.31 -6.87
N TYR A 69 11.60 -10.14 -6.28
CA TYR A 69 12.69 -9.38 -6.87
C TYR A 69 13.69 -10.33 -7.53
N GLU A 70 13.91 -10.17 -8.83
CA GLU A 70 14.78 -11.03 -9.63
C GLU A 70 15.52 -10.19 -10.68
N GLU A 71 16.85 -10.35 -10.75
CA GLU A 71 17.73 -9.71 -11.76
C GLU A 71 17.52 -8.19 -11.97
N GLY A 72 17.25 -7.43 -10.90
CA GLY A 72 17.04 -5.98 -11.00
C GLY A 72 15.63 -5.55 -11.42
N VAL A 73 14.67 -6.47 -11.34
CA VAL A 73 13.27 -6.28 -11.68
C VAL A 73 12.41 -6.76 -10.52
N LEU A 74 11.35 -6.02 -10.19
CA LEU A 74 10.39 -6.39 -9.15
C LEU A 74 9.07 -6.79 -9.79
N PHE A 75 8.63 -8.00 -9.50
CA PHE A 75 7.35 -8.55 -9.92
C PHE A 75 6.35 -8.43 -8.77
N VAL A 76 5.26 -7.71 -9.03
CA VAL A 76 4.22 -7.40 -8.07
C VAL A 76 2.93 -8.10 -8.50
N PRO A 77 2.47 -9.14 -7.77
CA PRO A 77 1.17 -9.77 -8.05
C PRO A 77 0.04 -8.74 -7.99
N ARG A 78 -0.83 -8.71 -8.99
CA ARG A 78 -1.97 -7.79 -9.01
C ARG A 78 -3.08 -8.31 -8.11
N PHE A 79 -3.41 -7.56 -7.07
CA PHE A 79 -4.53 -7.86 -6.18
C PHE A 79 -5.89 -7.43 -6.74
N ASP A 80 -5.94 -6.65 -7.82
CA ASP A 80 -7.18 -6.20 -8.47
C ASP A 80 -7.60 -7.12 -9.63
N ARG A 81 -7.00 -8.30 -9.70
CA ARG A 81 -7.30 -9.38 -10.64
C ARG A 81 -7.43 -10.68 -9.85
N ASP A 82 -8.45 -11.46 -10.16
CA ASP A 82 -8.57 -12.83 -9.68
C ASP A 82 -8.83 -13.77 -10.86
N VAL A 83 -8.18 -14.93 -10.87
CA VAL A 83 -8.29 -15.93 -11.93
C VAL A 83 -9.00 -17.15 -11.36
N LEU A 84 -10.28 -17.29 -11.68
CA LEU A 84 -11.12 -18.37 -11.18
C LEU A 84 -11.76 -19.14 -12.35
N ASN A 85 -11.48 -20.44 -12.43
CA ASN A 85 -12.08 -21.34 -13.42
C ASN A 85 -11.96 -20.86 -14.88
N GLY A 86 -10.78 -20.34 -15.25
CA GLY A 86 -10.52 -19.80 -16.60
C GLY A 86 -11.23 -18.48 -16.89
N ARG A 87 -11.68 -17.76 -15.86
CA ARG A 87 -12.24 -16.40 -15.97
C ARG A 87 -11.40 -15.43 -15.16
N VAL A 88 -11.31 -14.21 -15.65
CA VAL A 88 -10.61 -13.13 -14.96
C VAL A 88 -11.63 -12.16 -14.38
N GLU A 89 -11.74 -12.16 -13.06
CA GLU A 89 -12.45 -11.10 -12.34
C GLU A 89 -11.55 -9.87 -12.22
N ARG A 90 -12.10 -8.69 -12.54
CA ARG A 90 -11.41 -7.41 -12.45
C ARG A 90 -12.11 -6.56 -11.41
N MET A 91 -11.44 -6.32 -10.30
CA MET A 91 -12.00 -5.54 -9.19
C MET A 91 -11.87 -4.04 -9.47
N GLY A 92 -12.93 -3.29 -9.17
CA GLY A 92 -12.91 -1.84 -9.30
C GLY A 92 -12.00 -1.22 -8.25
N MET A 93 -11.06 -0.37 -8.67
CA MET A 93 -10.07 0.26 -7.80
C MET A 93 -10.03 1.76 -8.05
N ASN A 94 -9.98 2.56 -6.99
CA ASN A 94 -9.82 4.01 -7.07
C ASN A 94 -8.78 4.49 -6.07
N SER A 95 -7.85 5.35 -6.51
CA SER A 95 -6.87 5.97 -5.61
C SER A 95 -7.54 6.87 -4.56
N LEU A 96 -6.85 7.17 -3.47
CA LEU A 96 -7.35 8.13 -2.48
C LEU A 96 -7.47 9.54 -3.06
N TYR A 97 -6.64 9.91 -4.04
CA TYR A 97 -6.81 11.15 -4.80
C TYR A 97 -8.16 11.17 -5.53
N ALA A 98 -8.47 10.11 -6.29
CA ALA A 98 -9.73 10.01 -7.01
C ALA A 98 -10.93 10.01 -6.05
N LEU A 99 -10.81 9.28 -4.93
CA LEU A 99 -11.86 9.21 -3.91
C LEU A 99 -12.12 10.55 -3.19
N ALA A 100 -11.10 11.39 -3.09
CA ALA A 100 -11.16 12.70 -2.45
C ALA A 100 -11.34 13.87 -3.44
N ASP A 101 -11.64 13.57 -4.71
CA ASP A 101 -11.82 14.56 -5.78
C ASP A 101 -10.62 15.52 -5.94
N ILE A 102 -9.39 15.00 -5.77
CA ILE A 102 -8.16 15.78 -5.87
C ILE A 102 -7.63 15.75 -7.31
N PRO A 103 -7.60 16.89 -8.03
CA PRO A 103 -7.10 16.92 -9.41
C PRO A 103 -5.57 16.92 -9.46
N GLY A 104 -5.04 16.42 -10.58
CA GLY A 104 -3.63 16.56 -10.94
C GLY A 104 -2.66 15.65 -10.19
N PHE A 105 -1.37 15.99 -10.28
CA PHE A 105 -0.25 15.24 -9.72
C PHE A 105 0.41 15.99 -8.57
N GLY A 106 0.77 15.29 -7.50
CA GLY A 106 1.61 15.82 -6.43
C GLY A 106 0.94 16.83 -5.48
N ALA A 107 -0.40 16.90 -5.46
CA ALA A 107 -1.11 17.75 -4.52
C ALA A 107 -0.79 17.36 -3.07
N ALA A 108 -0.37 18.36 -2.28
CA ALA A 108 -0.25 18.20 -0.84
C ALA A 108 -1.65 18.20 -0.23
N VAL A 109 -2.00 17.12 0.46
CA VAL A 109 -3.35 16.92 1.01
C VAL A 109 -3.21 16.33 2.40
N HIS A 110 -3.99 16.88 3.34
CA HIS A 110 -4.01 16.38 4.70
C HIS A 110 -4.59 14.97 4.79
N HIS A 111 -4.01 14.13 5.65
CA HIS A 111 -4.52 12.78 5.91
C HIS A 111 -5.99 12.79 6.32
N ASP A 112 -6.44 13.84 7.03
CA ASP A 112 -7.82 14.03 7.44
C ASP A 112 -8.82 14.02 6.27
N VAL A 113 -8.42 14.53 5.10
CA VAL A 113 -9.25 14.55 3.88
C VAL A 113 -9.46 13.13 3.38
N TYR A 114 -8.40 12.32 3.34
CA TYR A 114 -8.49 10.92 2.94
C TYR A 114 -9.32 10.08 3.91
N CYS A 115 -9.16 10.27 5.23
CA CYS A 115 -9.96 9.59 6.22
C CYS A 115 -11.47 9.88 6.04
N ARG A 116 -11.85 11.14 5.80
CA ARG A 116 -13.25 11.52 5.52
C ARG A 116 -13.75 10.95 4.20
N ALA A 117 -12.92 10.94 3.16
CA ALA A 117 -13.28 10.37 1.88
C ALA A 117 -13.49 8.85 1.96
N LEU A 118 -12.59 8.15 2.63
CA LEU A 118 -12.67 6.72 2.92
C LEU A 118 -13.91 6.37 3.74
N ALA A 119 -14.20 7.11 4.81
CA ALA A 119 -15.36 6.85 5.67
C ALA A 119 -16.72 6.97 4.96
N ARG A 120 -16.80 7.73 3.86
CA ARG A 120 -18.02 7.88 3.06
C ARG A 120 -18.33 6.65 2.19
N VAL A 121 -17.32 5.86 1.83
CA VAL A 121 -17.48 4.76 0.86
C VAL A 121 -17.15 3.38 1.42
N ALA A 122 -16.37 3.31 2.50
CA ALA A 122 -15.96 2.06 3.10
C ALA A 122 -17.17 1.34 3.70
N SER A 123 -17.23 0.02 3.49
CA SER A 123 -18.28 -0.82 4.09
C SER A 123 -18.09 -0.99 5.60
N ASN A 124 -16.86 -0.85 6.10
CA ASN A 124 -16.53 -0.76 7.53
C ASN A 124 -15.64 0.47 7.80
N PRO A 125 -16.21 1.69 7.90
CA PRO A 125 -15.43 2.92 8.07
C PRO A 125 -14.48 2.91 9.27
N ALA A 126 -14.90 2.34 10.40
CA ALA A 126 -14.09 2.27 11.61
C ALA A 126 -12.85 1.38 11.45
N GLY A 127 -13.02 0.21 10.82
CA GLY A 127 -11.92 -0.71 10.53
C GLY A 127 -10.93 -0.11 9.52
N GLU A 128 -11.45 0.48 8.44
CA GLU A 128 -10.60 1.07 7.39
C GLU A 128 -9.86 2.32 7.88
N LEU A 129 -10.43 3.08 8.81
CA LEU A 129 -9.71 4.18 9.47
C LEU A 129 -8.53 3.67 10.30
N ARG A 130 -8.70 2.56 11.05
CA ARG A 130 -7.59 1.97 11.83
C ARG A 130 -6.49 1.45 10.91
N GLU A 131 -6.85 0.74 9.86
CA GLU A 131 -5.91 0.29 8.80
C GLU A 131 -5.14 1.48 8.21
N TYR A 132 -5.82 2.56 7.87
CA TYR A 132 -5.19 3.75 7.33
C TYR A 132 -4.20 4.41 8.32
N ILE A 133 -4.55 4.50 9.59
CA ILE A 133 -3.67 5.03 10.65
C ILE A 133 -2.42 4.15 10.79
N LEU A 134 -2.56 2.81 10.77
CA LEU A 134 -1.42 1.89 10.82
C LEU A 134 -0.47 2.11 9.64
N ARG A 135 -1.00 2.32 8.42
CA ARG A 135 -0.18 2.60 7.24
C ARG A 135 0.63 3.89 7.40
N ASP A 136 0.07 4.95 7.99
CA ASP A 136 0.83 6.17 8.22
C ASP A 136 1.88 6.01 9.34
N ILE A 137 1.57 5.26 10.41
CA ILE A 137 2.56 4.90 11.45
C ILE A 137 3.77 4.20 10.82
N LEU A 138 3.54 3.23 9.93
CA LEU A 138 4.63 2.53 9.24
C LEU A 138 5.37 3.42 8.24
N ASN A 139 4.68 4.29 7.49
CA ASN A 139 5.36 5.27 6.63
C ASN A 139 6.31 6.16 7.44
N LEU A 140 5.90 6.59 8.63
CA LEU A 140 6.74 7.37 9.54
C LEU A 140 7.91 6.55 10.09
N ALA A 141 7.63 5.35 10.63
CA ALA A 141 8.62 4.51 11.28
C ALA A 141 9.69 4.01 10.30
N LEU A 142 9.28 3.55 9.12
CA LEU A 142 10.17 3.00 8.08
C LEU A 142 10.62 4.06 7.07
N ARG A 143 10.31 5.34 7.33
CA ARG A 143 10.74 6.49 6.52
C ARG A 143 10.37 6.33 5.04
N ASN A 144 9.20 5.76 4.76
CA ASN A 144 8.59 5.88 3.44
C ASN A 144 7.96 7.27 3.30
N THR A 145 8.68 8.16 2.62
CA THR A 145 8.26 9.54 2.40
C THR A 145 7.34 9.71 1.20
N ASP A 146 7.20 8.73 0.31
CA ASP A 146 6.29 8.81 -0.85
C ASP A 146 4.84 8.42 -0.47
N ASN A 147 4.27 9.19 0.46
CA ASN A 147 2.98 8.87 1.09
C ASN A 147 1.78 9.56 0.41
N HIS A 148 1.91 9.96 -0.85
CA HIS A 148 0.84 10.65 -1.55
C HIS A 148 -0.37 9.73 -1.81
N GLY A 149 -1.56 10.29 -1.90
CA GLY A 149 -2.82 9.54 -2.06
C GLY A 149 -2.99 8.75 -3.37
N ARG A 150 -1.99 8.67 -4.26
CA ARG A 150 -1.97 7.64 -5.32
C ARG A 150 -1.38 6.31 -4.86
N ASN A 151 -0.61 6.30 -3.78
CA ASN A 151 -0.01 5.11 -3.14
C ASN A 151 -0.95 4.50 -2.09
N GLY A 152 -2.23 4.83 -2.21
CA GLY A 152 -3.33 4.23 -1.47
C GLY A 152 -4.56 4.24 -2.34
N ALA A 153 -5.38 3.20 -2.21
CA ALA A 153 -6.59 3.05 -2.98
C ALA A 153 -7.65 2.26 -2.22
N VAL A 154 -8.89 2.41 -2.63
CA VAL A 154 -10.00 1.52 -2.26
C VAL A 154 -10.22 0.49 -3.35
N LEU A 155 -10.57 -0.72 -2.94
CA LEU A 155 -10.90 -1.85 -3.79
C LEU A 155 -12.35 -2.26 -3.52
N ARG A 156 -13.11 -2.51 -4.60
CA ARG A 156 -14.46 -3.05 -4.54
C ARG A 156 -14.45 -4.52 -4.91
N THR A 157 -14.82 -5.37 -3.95
CA THR A 157 -14.95 -6.82 -4.12
C THR A 157 -16.40 -7.20 -3.83
N GLY A 158 -17.14 -7.59 -4.88
CA GLY A 158 -18.59 -7.72 -4.82
C GLY A 158 -19.26 -6.41 -4.35
N ALA A 159 -20.00 -6.49 -3.25
CA ALA A 159 -20.67 -5.35 -2.63
C ALA A 159 -19.84 -4.62 -1.56
N GLN A 160 -18.64 -5.12 -1.24
CA GLN A 160 -17.78 -4.58 -0.18
C GLN A 160 -16.76 -3.62 -0.77
N THR A 161 -16.57 -2.48 -0.10
CA THR A 161 -15.51 -1.50 -0.39
C THR A 161 -14.61 -1.37 0.82
N SER A 162 -13.32 -1.57 0.63
CA SER A 162 -12.28 -1.45 1.66
C SER A 162 -11.00 -0.88 1.06
N LEU A 163 -10.02 -0.50 1.88
CA LEU A 163 -8.69 -0.21 1.37
C LEU A 163 -8.13 -1.43 0.65
N SER A 164 -7.59 -1.20 -0.55
CA SER A 164 -6.75 -2.19 -1.24
C SER A 164 -5.61 -2.65 -0.35
N PRO A 165 -5.03 -3.83 -0.59
CA PRO A 165 -3.75 -4.21 0.01
C PRO A 165 -2.70 -3.10 -0.16
N LEU A 166 -1.80 -2.95 0.81
CA LEU A 166 -0.70 -1.98 0.73
C LEU A 166 0.19 -2.27 -0.51
N PHE A 167 0.57 -1.21 -1.22
CA PHE A 167 1.47 -1.25 -2.37
C PHE A 167 2.32 0.02 -2.42
N ASP A 168 3.42 -0.03 -3.19
CA ASP A 168 4.36 1.10 -3.33
C ASP A 168 4.93 1.58 -1.98
N PHE A 169 5.36 0.60 -1.18
CA PHE A 169 5.88 0.81 0.17
C PHE A 169 7.37 0.44 0.22
N ALA A 170 8.23 1.45 0.26
CA ALA A 170 9.68 1.30 0.07
C ALA A 170 10.47 2.30 0.95
N PRO A 171 11.79 2.10 1.14
CA PRO A 171 12.65 3.04 1.87
C PRO A 171 12.92 4.32 1.07
N MET A 172 11.90 5.15 0.86
CA MET A 172 12.00 6.31 -0.04
C MET A 172 12.96 7.40 0.47
N PHE A 173 13.41 7.35 1.72
CA PHE A 173 14.53 8.17 2.20
C PHE A 173 15.87 7.86 1.50
N LEU A 174 16.01 6.70 0.85
CA LEU A 174 17.19 6.33 0.06
C LEU A 174 17.10 6.83 -1.39
N ASP A 175 15.94 7.30 -1.83
CA ASP A 175 15.72 7.73 -3.21
C ASP A 175 16.64 8.90 -3.58
N PRO A 176 17.41 8.80 -4.69
CA PRO A 176 18.33 9.85 -5.13
C PRO A 176 17.69 11.22 -5.37
N GLU A 177 16.43 11.27 -5.76
CA GLU A 177 15.71 12.51 -6.10
C GLU A 177 15.18 13.23 -4.84
N GLY A 178 15.18 12.56 -3.69
CA GLY A 178 14.73 13.14 -2.43
C GLY A 178 13.22 13.36 -2.41
N ILE A 179 12.45 12.27 -2.34
CA ILE A 179 10.99 12.35 -2.28
C ILE A 179 10.54 12.85 -0.91
N GLY A 180 9.88 14.01 -0.88
CA GLY A 180 9.34 14.60 0.34
C GLY A 180 7.95 14.07 0.69
N ARG A 181 7.69 13.89 1.99
CA ARG A 181 6.35 13.60 2.53
C ARG A 181 5.39 14.75 2.25
N VAL A 182 4.43 14.54 1.35
CA VAL A 182 3.46 15.56 0.88
C VAL A 182 2.13 15.51 1.62
N SER A 183 1.79 14.39 2.26
CA SER A 183 0.61 14.27 3.11
C SER A 183 1.01 14.30 4.57
N ARG A 184 0.34 15.16 5.35
CA ARG A 184 0.57 15.35 6.78
C ARG A 184 -0.76 15.50 7.50
N TRP A 185 -0.80 15.14 8.78
CA TRP A 185 -1.98 15.44 9.59
C TRP A 185 -2.07 16.94 9.81
N ASP A 186 -3.28 17.46 9.98
CA ASP A 186 -3.47 18.90 10.18
C ASP A 186 -2.81 19.42 11.49
N ASN A 187 -2.51 18.54 12.45
CA ASN A 187 -1.69 18.88 13.63
C ASN A 187 -0.19 18.56 13.48
N GLU A 188 0.26 18.04 12.35
CA GLU A 188 1.66 17.66 12.12
C GLU A 188 2.41 18.83 11.45
N ARG A 189 3.34 19.44 12.19
CA ARG A 189 4.24 20.47 11.63
C ARG A 189 5.41 19.79 10.89
N PRO A 190 5.98 20.43 9.85
CA PRO A 190 7.21 19.94 9.25
C PRO A 190 8.31 19.73 10.30
N GLY A 191 8.85 18.51 10.36
CA GLY A 191 9.89 18.13 11.33
C GLY A 191 9.37 17.63 12.68
N SER A 192 8.05 17.61 12.91
CA SER A 192 7.44 16.99 14.09
C SER A 192 6.70 15.70 13.72
N GLN A 193 6.45 14.86 14.73
CA GLN A 193 5.50 13.75 14.60
C GLN A 193 4.06 14.24 14.81
N PRO A 194 3.06 13.54 14.26
CA PRO A 194 1.66 13.83 14.56
C PRO A 194 1.34 13.53 16.03
N GLU A 195 0.49 14.36 16.65
CA GLU A 195 -0.06 14.06 17.97
C GLU A 195 -1.25 13.11 17.84
N TRP A 196 -1.01 11.82 18.05
CA TRP A 196 -2.03 10.78 17.85
C TRP A 196 -3.28 10.96 18.72
N GLY A 197 -3.15 11.51 19.93
CA GLY A 197 -4.29 11.80 20.79
C GLY A 197 -5.28 12.80 20.18
N VAL A 198 -4.77 13.81 19.47
CA VAL A 198 -5.60 14.78 18.73
C VAL A 198 -6.30 14.11 17.56
N ILE A 199 -5.60 13.23 16.83
CA ILE A 199 -6.18 12.46 15.71
C ILE A 199 -7.33 11.57 16.20
N CYS A 200 -7.16 10.88 17.34
CA CYS A 200 -8.23 10.09 17.96
C CYS A 200 -9.49 10.92 18.24
N GLU A 201 -9.34 12.14 18.75
CA GLU A 201 -10.48 13.03 19.02
C GLU A 201 -11.17 13.50 17.74
N LYS A 202 -10.42 13.77 16.67
CA LYS A 202 -10.98 14.19 15.38
C LYS A 202 -11.93 13.14 14.78
N PHE A 203 -11.63 11.86 14.97
CA PHE A 203 -12.44 10.76 14.43
C PHE A 203 -13.33 10.06 15.45
N LYS A 204 -13.65 10.73 16.56
CA LYS A 204 -14.50 10.19 17.65
C LYS A 204 -15.89 9.69 17.22
N HIS A 205 -16.38 10.17 16.08
CA HIS A 205 -17.66 9.77 15.49
C HIS A 205 -17.59 8.42 14.74
N LEU A 206 -16.37 7.95 14.41
CA LEU A 206 -16.13 6.66 13.76
C LEU A 206 -15.54 5.64 14.73
N VAL A 207 -14.67 6.08 15.64
CA VAL A 207 -13.97 5.22 16.60
C VAL A 207 -13.92 5.88 17.98
N PRO A 208 -14.20 5.17 19.09
CA PRO A 208 -14.11 5.75 20.43
C PRO A 208 -12.67 6.22 20.74
N PRO A 209 -12.45 7.49 21.16
CA PRO A 209 -11.10 8.02 21.33
C PRO A 209 -10.28 7.31 22.41
N GLY A 210 -10.91 6.93 23.52
CA GLY A 210 -10.23 6.21 24.61
C GLY A 210 -9.73 4.85 24.16
N GLU A 211 -10.58 4.07 23.48
CA GLU A 211 -10.20 2.77 22.91
C GLU A 211 -9.11 2.91 21.85
N THR A 212 -9.23 3.92 20.97
CA THR A 212 -8.26 4.15 19.90
C THR A 212 -6.90 4.55 20.48
N ARG A 213 -6.88 5.37 21.54
CA ARG A 213 -5.63 5.72 22.25
C ARG A 213 -4.98 4.51 22.90
N ASN A 214 -5.76 3.65 23.56
CA ASN A 214 -5.23 2.43 24.18
C ASN A 214 -4.66 1.48 23.12
N TRP A 215 -5.38 1.28 22.02
CA TRP A 215 -4.91 0.48 20.88
C TRP A 215 -3.59 1.01 20.30
N LEU A 216 -3.45 2.33 20.13
CA LEU A 216 -2.20 2.94 19.69
C LEU A 216 -1.06 2.77 20.71
N ALA A 217 -1.36 2.87 22.01
CA ALA A 217 -0.38 2.65 23.05
C ALA A 217 0.10 1.18 23.06
N ASP A 218 -0.79 0.23 22.84
CA ASP A 218 -0.45 -1.19 22.76
C ASP A 218 0.47 -1.50 21.56
N LEU A 219 0.27 -0.81 20.43
CA LEU A 219 1.12 -0.93 19.23
C LEU A 219 2.54 -0.41 19.43
N SER A 220 2.79 0.45 20.43
CA SER A 220 4.11 1.07 20.64
C SER A 220 5.24 0.04 20.76
N ARG A 221 4.97 -1.11 21.39
CA ARG A 221 5.95 -2.20 21.53
C ARG A 221 6.30 -2.85 20.21
N GLU A 222 5.33 -3.00 19.30
CA GLU A 222 5.59 -3.55 17.97
C GLU A 222 6.33 -2.55 17.08
N VAL A 223 5.98 -1.25 17.18
CA VAL A 223 6.69 -0.18 16.46
C VAL A 223 8.17 -0.14 16.88
N LEU A 224 8.48 -0.33 18.16
CA LEU A 224 9.86 -0.37 18.67
C LEU A 224 10.67 -1.59 18.18
N ARG A 225 10.01 -2.62 17.64
CA ARG A 225 10.65 -3.82 17.08
C ARG A 225 10.88 -3.74 15.57
N LEU A 226 10.40 -2.68 14.92
CA LEU A 226 10.65 -2.46 13.51
C LEU A 226 12.18 -2.34 13.25
N PRO A 227 12.65 -2.83 12.10
CA PRO A 227 14.07 -2.90 11.77
C PRO A 227 14.73 -1.53 11.56
#